data_AF-A0A7V0JI20-F1
#
_entry.id   AF-A0A7V0JI20-F1
#
_cell.length_a   1.000
_cell.length_b   1.000
_cell.length_c   1.000
_cell.angle_alpha   90.00
_cell.angle_beta   90.00
_cell.angle_gamma   90.00
#
_symmetry.space_group_name_H-M   'P 1'
#
loop_
_entity.id
_entity.type
_entity.pdbx_description
1 polymer ?
#
loop_
_entity_poly.entity_id
_entity_poly.type
_entity_poly.pdbx_seq_one_letter_code
_entity_poly.pdbx_strand_id
1 'polypeptide(L)'
;MAVFIGEGGKISRLHSVLDRHSLGKFYSGVTKYLGFKRNRHEGKVTGLAAYGDPEKLKSELRQLVDIVEDHRDFRTPIAETKTPAQIKRTNLIHFLRGDYYGSHYSNLQIDYLRETFRYRFHKGKVLKVPPGLGSNTYHREDIAAASQALLEENVVAFVRSFIEETGIYDIVLAGGIFANVKVNQRIAEIEGVRSVFIHPNMGDGGTATGATLLVWSEHLNEHGRILEPETINNVYYGPEFSESEIQKALLKYSFVMRRSEDIEADTAELVARKKIVGRFDGRMEYGPRALGNRSILADPTDPTINDWLNDRLKRTEFMPFAPSVLYEAAPTLYKNYSSGEYPSYFMTITFDVHREWVERAQAVAHVDGTARPQVVKESANPSYYRILKEYEKRTGLPLLVNTSFNMHEEPIVCTPDDALRSLERGCVDVLSIGPFLVWKEGGNPFIDQ
;
A
#
# COMPACT_ATOMS: atom_id res chain seq x y z
N MET A 1 12.27 8.58 12.75
CA MET A 1 11.09 9.43 12.48
C MET A 1 11.45 10.86 12.84
N ALA A 2 10.78 11.85 12.26
CA ALA A 2 10.95 13.26 12.61
C ALA A 2 9.57 13.91 12.65
N VAL A 3 9.41 14.88 13.56
CA VAL A 3 8.17 15.62 13.78
C VAL A 3 8.42 17.07 13.42
N PHE A 4 7.50 17.63 12.64
CA PHE A 4 7.54 19.01 12.20
C PHE A 4 6.19 19.66 12.49
N ILE A 5 6.21 20.95 12.81
CA ILE A 5 5.01 21.80 12.84
C ILE A 5 5.00 22.61 11.54
N GLY A 6 3.88 22.52 10.82
CA GLY A 6 3.59 23.32 9.63
C GLY A 6 2.69 24.49 9.96
N GLU A 7 3.18 25.73 9.83
CA GLU A 7 2.41 26.95 10.09
C GLU A 7 2.87 28.07 9.16
N GLY A 8 1.93 28.86 8.62
CA GLY A 8 2.24 30.06 7.82
C GLY A 8 3.13 29.79 6.60
N GLY A 9 2.94 28.64 5.93
CA GLY A 9 3.74 28.22 4.78
C GLY A 9 5.16 27.77 5.11
N LYS A 10 5.46 27.49 6.39
CA LYS A 10 6.78 27.03 6.85
C LYS A 10 6.66 25.73 7.63
N ILE A 11 7.71 24.91 7.58
CA ILE A 11 7.85 23.72 8.42
C ILE A 11 9.02 23.91 9.38
N SER A 12 8.79 23.60 10.66
CA SER A 12 9.80 23.70 11.72
C SER A 12 9.93 22.37 12.43
N ARG A 13 11.16 21.88 12.61
CA ARG A 13 11.40 20.57 13.23
C ARG A 13 11.24 20.67 14.74
N LEU A 14 10.31 19.90 15.29
CA LEU A 14 10.07 19.78 16.73
C LEU A 14 10.91 18.66 17.34
N HIS A 15 11.01 17.51 16.66
CA HIS A 15 11.68 16.33 17.21
C HIS A 15 12.30 15.46 16.09
N SER A 16 13.32 14.67 16.43
CA SER A 16 13.87 13.65 15.54
C SER A 16 14.43 12.46 16.32
N VAL A 17 13.96 11.28 15.95
CA VAL A 17 14.44 9.99 16.44
C VAL A 17 15.70 9.59 15.68
N LEU A 18 16.71 9.13 16.42
CA LEU A 18 17.96 8.65 15.84
C LEU A 18 17.73 7.45 14.91
N ASP A 19 18.52 7.40 13.84
CA ASP A 19 18.47 6.37 12.80
C ASP A 19 18.64 4.91 13.33
N ARG A 20 19.26 4.77 14.51
CA ARG A 20 19.42 3.48 15.21
C ARG A 20 18.14 2.92 15.83
N HIS A 21 17.16 3.79 16.04
CA HIS A 21 15.86 3.47 16.62
C HIS A 21 14.74 3.55 15.55
N SER A 22 15.11 3.44 14.27
CA SER A 22 14.16 3.53 13.17
C SER A 22 13.17 2.36 13.16
N LEU A 23 11.88 2.68 13.33
CA LEU A 23 10.77 1.74 13.17
C LEU A 23 10.72 1.12 11.75
N GLY A 24 11.09 1.89 10.72
CA GLY A 24 11.15 1.39 9.35
C GLY A 24 12.22 0.30 9.20
N LYS A 25 13.33 0.42 9.92
CA LYS A 25 14.38 -0.61 9.93
C LYS A 25 13.98 -1.84 10.71
N PHE A 26 13.28 -1.66 11.84
CA PHE A 26 12.65 -2.76 12.56
C PHE A 26 11.75 -3.57 11.63
N TYR A 27 10.80 -2.91 10.98
CA TYR A 27 9.84 -3.57 10.11
C TYR A 27 10.51 -4.22 8.88
N SER A 28 11.54 -3.57 8.34
CA SER A 28 12.36 -4.13 7.25
C SER A 28 13.22 -5.32 7.70
N GLY A 29 13.70 -5.32 8.94
CA GLY A 29 14.41 -6.45 9.56
C GLY A 29 13.51 -7.68 9.67
N VAL A 30 12.28 -7.49 10.17
CA VAL A 30 11.23 -8.52 10.22
C VAL A 30 10.89 -9.03 8.81
N THR A 31 10.69 -8.12 7.86
CA THR A 31 10.42 -8.45 6.44
C THR A 31 11.47 -9.39 5.88
N LYS A 32 12.76 -9.08 6.11
CA LYS A 32 13.85 -9.94 5.67
C LYS A 32 13.87 -11.28 6.40
N TYR A 33 13.67 -11.25 7.71
CA TYR A 33 13.64 -12.45 8.52
C TYR A 33 12.58 -13.42 7.99
N LEU A 34 11.38 -12.94 7.63
CA LEU A 34 10.29 -13.74 7.05
C LEU A 34 10.54 -14.25 5.62
N GLY A 35 11.72 -14.00 5.06
CA GLY A 35 12.11 -14.46 3.72
C GLY A 35 11.74 -13.51 2.59
N PHE A 36 11.23 -12.31 2.89
CA PHE A 36 10.87 -11.32 1.88
C PHE A 36 12.02 -10.34 1.57
N LYS A 37 11.80 -9.48 0.56
CA LYS A 37 12.77 -8.50 0.07
C LYS A 37 12.54 -7.15 0.74
N ARG A 38 13.56 -6.64 1.42
CA ARG A 38 13.54 -5.33 2.10
C ARG A 38 13.30 -4.18 1.13
N ASN A 39 12.72 -3.09 1.66
CA ASN A 39 12.36 -1.86 0.97
C ASN A 39 11.49 -2.11 -0.27
N ARG A 40 10.74 -3.22 -0.26
CA ARG A 40 9.92 -3.70 -1.38
C ARG A 40 8.70 -4.49 -0.90
N HIS A 41 8.91 -5.42 0.03
CA HIS A 41 7.88 -6.39 0.43
C HIS A 41 7.35 -6.18 1.85
N GLU A 42 7.62 -5.02 2.48
CA GLU A 42 7.07 -4.66 3.79
C GLU A 42 5.52 -4.78 3.80
N GLY A 43 4.84 -4.44 2.70
CA GLY A 43 3.39 -4.63 2.56
C GLY A 43 2.94 -6.10 2.67
N LYS A 44 3.79 -7.06 2.29
CA LYS A 44 3.49 -8.50 2.46
C LYS A 44 3.47 -8.91 3.93
N VAL A 45 4.30 -8.27 4.76
CA VAL A 45 4.25 -8.50 6.22
C VAL A 45 2.93 -7.99 6.78
N THR A 46 2.45 -6.84 6.32
CA THR A 46 1.14 -6.30 6.74
C THR A 46 0.01 -7.24 6.32
N GLY A 47 0.03 -7.77 5.09
CA GLY A 47 -0.97 -8.78 4.67
C GLY A 47 -0.88 -10.09 5.45
N LEU A 48 0.34 -10.56 5.72
CA LEU A 48 0.58 -11.79 6.48
C LEU A 48 0.16 -11.67 7.95
N ALA A 49 0.26 -10.47 8.53
CA ALA A 49 -0.13 -10.18 9.89
C ALA A 49 -1.62 -10.43 10.17
N ALA A 50 -2.49 -10.29 9.16
CA ALA A 50 -3.93 -10.55 9.29
C ALA A 50 -4.28 -12.03 9.58
N TYR A 51 -3.33 -12.96 9.41
CA TYR A 51 -3.53 -14.39 9.63
C TYR A 51 -2.90 -14.91 10.94
N GLY A 52 -2.23 -14.04 11.71
CA GLY A 52 -1.52 -14.42 12.92
C GLY A 52 -2.18 -13.90 14.19
N ASP A 53 -1.71 -14.41 15.32
CA ASP A 53 -2.10 -13.90 16.64
C ASP A 53 -0.97 -13.02 17.21
N PRO A 54 -1.20 -11.70 17.38
CA PRO A 54 -0.18 -10.79 17.88
C PRO A 54 0.21 -11.09 19.34
N GLU A 55 -0.70 -11.59 20.18
CA GLU A 55 -0.45 -11.73 21.62
C GLU A 55 0.54 -12.86 21.95
N LYS A 56 0.75 -13.79 21.01
CA LYS A 56 1.69 -14.91 21.18
C LYS A 56 3.16 -14.49 21.30
N LEU A 57 3.56 -13.40 20.66
CA LEU A 57 4.97 -13.02 20.51
C LEU A 57 5.25 -11.53 20.77
N LYS A 58 4.21 -10.73 21.05
CA LYS A 58 4.35 -9.29 21.24
C LYS A 58 5.32 -8.95 22.37
N SER A 59 5.21 -9.63 23.52
CA SER A 59 6.10 -9.41 24.67
C SER A 59 7.57 -9.62 24.35
N GLU A 60 7.88 -10.66 23.59
CA GLU A 60 9.24 -11.05 23.23
C GLU A 60 9.80 -10.12 22.18
N LEU A 61 8.99 -9.72 21.20
CA LEU A 61 9.42 -8.82 20.14
C LEU A 61 9.62 -7.37 20.61
N ARG A 62 9.16 -6.97 21.81
CA ARG A 62 9.51 -5.66 22.42
C ARG A 62 11.02 -5.46 22.60
N GLN A 63 11.81 -6.53 22.61
CA GLN A 63 13.28 -6.42 22.63
C GLN A 63 13.84 -5.83 21.32
N LEU A 64 13.08 -5.90 20.22
CA LEU A 64 13.46 -5.34 18.92
C LEU A 64 13.16 -3.86 18.82
N VAL A 65 12.07 -3.42 19.44
CA VAL A 65 11.66 -2.02 19.47
C VAL A 65 10.70 -1.77 20.61
N ASP A 66 10.91 -0.67 21.32
CA ASP A 66 10.04 -0.21 22.40
C ASP A 66 9.95 1.32 22.40
N ILE A 67 8.89 1.86 22.99
CA ILE A 67 8.69 3.30 23.09
C ILE A 67 9.21 3.79 24.45
N VAL A 68 9.91 4.93 24.46
CA VAL A 68 10.58 5.48 25.64
C VAL A 68 10.36 6.99 25.74
N GLU A 69 10.90 7.60 26.80
CA GLU A 69 10.91 9.06 27.02
C GLU A 69 9.50 9.68 26.93
N ASP A 70 8.57 9.19 27.75
CA ASP A 70 7.17 9.61 27.75
C ASP A 70 6.51 9.54 26.36
N HIS A 71 6.83 8.45 25.65
CA HIS A 71 6.36 8.17 24.30
C HIS A 71 6.98 9.02 23.18
N ARG A 72 8.06 9.75 23.45
CA ARG A 72 8.67 10.69 22.49
C ARG A 72 9.85 10.12 21.71
N ASP A 73 10.40 8.98 22.07
CA ASP A 73 11.45 8.32 21.28
C ASP A 73 11.20 6.81 21.21
N PHE A 74 11.89 6.15 20.30
CA PHE A 74 11.95 4.70 20.22
C PHE A 74 13.31 4.24 20.72
N ARG A 75 13.33 3.03 21.24
CA ARG A 75 14.54 2.35 21.64
C ARG A 75 14.60 1.01 20.95
N THR A 76 15.82 0.59 20.63
CA THR A 76 16.11 -0.77 20.14
C THR A 76 16.90 -1.44 21.26
N PRO A 77 16.26 -2.07 22.27
CA PRO A 77 16.95 -2.59 23.45
C PRO A 77 18.18 -3.44 23.11
N ILE A 78 18.06 -4.37 22.16
CA ILE A 78 19.17 -5.22 21.72
C ILE A 78 20.38 -4.43 21.18
N ALA A 79 20.16 -3.27 20.56
CA ALA A 79 21.24 -2.47 19.99
C ALA A 79 22.13 -1.86 21.09
N GLU A 80 21.58 -1.62 22.27
CA GLU A 80 22.32 -1.01 23.37
C GLU A 80 23.10 -2.03 24.20
N THR A 81 22.71 -3.30 24.14
CA THR A 81 23.49 -4.39 24.74
C THR A 81 24.80 -4.69 23.98
N LYS A 82 25.04 -4.06 22.82
CA LYS A 82 26.20 -4.31 21.96
C LYS A 82 27.06 -3.06 21.83
N THR A 83 28.38 -3.24 21.90
CA THR A 83 29.33 -2.15 21.65
C THR A 83 29.41 -1.83 20.15
N PRO A 84 29.78 -0.60 19.76
CA PRO A 84 29.98 -0.25 18.35
C PRO A 84 30.92 -1.19 17.59
N ALA A 85 31.93 -1.76 18.26
CA ALA A 85 32.83 -2.76 17.70
C ALA A 85 32.13 -4.10 17.42
N GLN A 86 31.27 -4.56 18.32
CA GLN A 86 30.46 -5.76 18.12
C GLN A 86 29.49 -5.58 16.95
N ILE A 87 28.85 -4.41 16.86
CA ILE A 87 27.95 -4.07 15.75
C ILE A 87 28.70 -4.06 14.41
N LYS A 88 29.88 -3.42 14.34
CA LYS A 88 30.75 -3.46 13.15
C LYS A 88 31.12 -4.89 12.76
N ARG A 89 31.41 -5.74 13.75
CA ARG A 89 31.73 -7.16 13.51
C ARG A 89 30.53 -7.92 12.94
N THR A 90 29.33 -7.76 13.50
CA THR A 90 28.09 -8.34 12.95
C THR A 90 27.88 -7.91 11.51
N ASN A 91 28.03 -6.62 11.24
CA ASN A 91 27.91 -6.05 9.89
C ASN A 91 28.94 -6.64 8.92
N LEU A 92 30.19 -6.81 9.35
CA LEU A 92 31.23 -7.44 8.55
C LEU A 92 30.92 -8.92 8.28
N ILE A 93 30.42 -9.66 9.26
CA ILE A 93 30.01 -11.07 9.07
C ILE A 93 28.92 -11.16 8.02
N HIS A 94 27.89 -10.31 8.13
CA HIS A 94 26.83 -10.23 7.15
C HIS A 94 27.38 -9.87 5.77
N PHE A 95 28.31 -8.91 5.70
CA PHE A 95 29.01 -8.55 4.47
C PHE A 95 29.76 -9.71 3.82
N LEU A 96 30.57 -10.42 4.58
CA LEU A 96 31.35 -11.55 4.07
C LEU A 96 30.47 -12.74 3.64
N ARG A 97 29.27 -12.87 4.22
CA ARG A 97 28.29 -13.91 3.83
C ARG A 97 27.52 -13.57 2.54
N GLY A 98 27.76 -12.41 1.93
CA GLY A 98 26.94 -11.90 0.83
C GLY A 98 25.53 -11.52 1.30
N ASP A 99 25.36 -11.36 2.61
CA ASP A 99 24.10 -11.19 3.32
C ASP A 99 24.17 -9.86 4.11
N TYR A 100 24.92 -8.87 3.58
CA TYR A 100 24.98 -7.50 4.09
C TYR A 100 23.68 -6.79 3.85
N TYR A 101 23.06 -6.25 4.90
CA TYR A 101 21.73 -5.65 4.74
C TYR A 101 21.63 -4.16 5.00
N GLY A 102 22.73 -3.40 5.03
CA GLY A 102 22.69 -1.93 5.10
C GLY A 102 22.11 -1.37 6.41
N SER A 103 22.76 -0.32 6.92
CA SER A 103 22.56 0.27 8.24
C SER A 103 22.85 -0.65 9.43
N HIS A 104 23.43 -0.07 10.48
CA HIS A 104 24.12 -0.81 11.54
C HIS A 104 23.23 -1.76 12.38
N TYR A 105 21.90 -1.65 12.31
CA TYR A 105 20.99 -2.20 13.33
C TYR A 105 20.03 -3.27 12.82
N SER A 106 19.67 -3.27 11.54
CA SER A 106 18.78 -4.31 10.99
C SER A 106 19.42 -5.70 11.04
N ASN A 107 20.75 -5.79 10.88
CA ASN A 107 21.47 -7.07 11.02
C ASN A 107 21.36 -7.62 12.45
N LEU A 108 21.43 -6.75 13.49
CA LEU A 108 21.25 -7.17 14.88
C LEU A 108 19.84 -7.70 15.14
N GLN A 109 18.82 -7.04 14.58
CA GLN A 109 17.43 -7.49 14.69
C GLN A 109 17.24 -8.86 13.99
N ILE A 110 17.85 -9.05 12.82
CA ILE A 110 17.83 -10.33 12.10
C ILE A 110 18.54 -11.43 12.91
N ASP A 111 19.72 -11.15 13.47
CA ASP A 111 20.45 -12.11 14.29
C ASP A 111 19.67 -12.45 15.57
N TYR A 112 19.10 -11.46 16.26
CA TYR A 112 18.22 -11.70 17.40
C TYR A 112 17.02 -12.57 17.03
N LEU A 113 16.34 -12.28 15.93
CA LEU A 113 15.23 -13.11 15.44
C LEU A 113 15.70 -14.53 15.10
N ARG A 114 16.88 -14.71 14.50
CA ARG A 114 17.47 -16.04 14.21
C ARG A 114 17.87 -16.81 15.47
N GLU A 115 18.37 -16.11 16.49
CA GLU A 115 18.76 -16.69 17.78
C GLU A 115 17.54 -17.07 18.62
N THR A 116 16.58 -16.16 18.70
CA THR A 116 15.29 -16.33 19.40
C THR A 116 14.47 -17.41 18.71
N PHE A 117 14.30 -17.34 17.40
CA PHE A 117 13.61 -18.36 16.65
C PHE A 117 14.64 -19.26 15.96
N ARG A 118 15.31 -20.12 16.74
CA ARG A 118 16.32 -21.06 16.25
C ARG A 118 15.75 -21.92 15.11
N TYR A 119 16.21 -21.59 13.89
CA TYR A 119 16.18 -22.32 12.61
C TYR A 119 15.32 -21.76 11.47
N ARG A 120 15.97 -21.82 10.29
CA ARG A 120 15.50 -21.59 8.92
C ARG A 120 14.12 -22.22 8.67
N PHE A 121 13.25 -21.44 8.04
CA PHE A 121 12.04 -21.89 7.36
C PHE A 121 12.28 -23.18 6.58
N HIS A 122 11.89 -24.33 7.13
CA HIS A 122 11.68 -25.54 6.33
C HIS A 122 10.18 -25.75 6.24
N LYS A 123 9.61 -25.48 5.05
CA LYS A 123 8.17 -25.61 4.78
C LYS A 123 7.26 -24.76 5.70
N GLY A 124 7.67 -23.52 6.02
CA GLY A 124 6.81 -22.54 6.71
C GLY A 124 6.59 -22.76 8.22
N LYS A 125 7.34 -23.65 8.88
CA LYS A 125 7.19 -23.94 10.33
C LYS A 125 8.41 -23.50 11.15
N VAL A 126 8.18 -22.92 12.33
CA VAL A 126 9.22 -22.69 13.36
C VAL A 126 9.39 -23.99 14.16
N LEU A 127 10.56 -24.63 14.07
CA LEU A 127 10.78 -25.99 14.58
C LEU A 127 11.43 -26.04 15.98
N LYS A 128 11.93 -24.93 16.52
CA LYS A 128 12.50 -24.90 17.88
C LYS A 128 12.34 -23.54 18.56
N VAL A 129 11.70 -23.55 19.73
CA VAL A 129 11.41 -22.40 20.59
C VAL A 129 12.52 -22.26 21.65
N PRO A 130 12.91 -21.04 22.09
CA PRO A 130 13.75 -20.84 23.26
C PRO A 130 13.12 -21.44 24.53
N PRO A 131 13.91 -21.94 25.48
CA PRO A 131 13.41 -22.25 26.81
C PRO A 131 12.77 -21.00 27.44
N GLY A 132 11.50 -21.10 27.87
CA GLY A 132 10.76 -20.00 28.53
C GLY A 132 9.55 -19.46 27.76
N LEU A 133 9.45 -19.71 26.45
CA LEU A 133 8.37 -19.19 25.60
C LEU A 133 7.09 -20.07 25.54
N GLY A 134 6.87 -20.96 26.52
CA GLY A 134 5.70 -21.85 26.54
C GLY A 134 5.63 -22.85 25.37
N SER A 135 4.83 -23.91 25.51
CA SER A 135 4.59 -24.86 24.42
C SER A 135 3.48 -24.33 23.51
N ASN A 136 3.82 -23.83 22.32
CA ASN A 136 3.04 -23.99 21.10
C ASN A 136 3.88 -23.58 19.90
N THR A 137 3.65 -24.23 18.77
CA THR A 137 4.40 -23.99 17.52
C THR A 137 4.06 -22.58 17.01
N TYR A 138 5.06 -21.75 16.77
CA TYR A 138 4.85 -20.41 16.19
C TYR A 138 4.82 -20.47 14.66
N HIS A 139 3.94 -19.67 14.07
CA HIS A 139 3.85 -19.50 12.63
C HIS A 139 4.51 -18.17 12.20
N ARG A 140 4.87 -18.06 10.92
CA ARG A 140 5.43 -16.80 10.39
C ARG A 140 4.40 -15.66 10.46
N GLU A 141 3.13 -16.03 10.37
CA GLU A 141 1.95 -15.19 10.54
C GLU A 141 1.92 -14.60 11.95
N ASP A 142 2.21 -15.38 13.00
CA ASP A 142 2.25 -14.87 14.39
C ASP A 142 3.38 -13.84 14.58
N ILE A 143 4.55 -14.05 13.96
CA ILE A 143 5.67 -13.08 14.00
C ILE A 143 5.28 -11.80 13.26
N ALA A 144 4.64 -11.91 12.09
CA ALA A 144 4.15 -10.76 11.34
C ALA A 144 3.09 -9.99 12.13
N ALA A 145 2.12 -10.68 12.73
CA ALA A 145 1.05 -10.11 13.54
C ALA A 145 1.61 -9.34 14.75
N ALA A 146 2.49 -9.98 15.53
CA ALA A 146 3.11 -9.35 16.69
C ALA A 146 3.97 -8.14 16.29
N SER A 147 4.71 -8.23 15.18
CA SER A 147 5.52 -7.12 14.69
C SER A 147 4.69 -5.94 14.17
N GLN A 148 3.59 -6.22 13.48
CA GLN A 148 2.63 -5.22 12.99
C GLN A 148 1.94 -4.54 14.17
N ALA A 149 1.46 -5.30 15.16
CA ALA A 149 0.86 -4.74 16.38
C ALA A 149 1.84 -3.84 17.16
N LEU A 150 3.11 -4.26 17.31
CA LEU A 150 4.13 -3.41 17.93
C LEU A 150 4.36 -2.13 17.14
N LEU A 151 4.46 -2.21 15.80
CA LEU A 151 4.60 -1.02 14.96
C LEU A 151 3.44 -0.05 15.17
N GLU A 152 2.20 -0.55 15.17
CA GLU A 152 1.00 0.24 15.41
C GLU A 152 1.00 0.89 16.80
N GLU A 153 1.22 0.12 17.87
CA GLU A 153 1.25 0.62 19.25
C GLU A 153 2.30 1.73 19.43
N ASN A 154 3.52 1.51 18.91
CA ASN A 154 4.61 2.47 19.01
C ASN A 154 4.33 3.75 18.21
N VAL A 155 3.85 3.65 16.97
CA VAL A 155 3.53 4.84 16.16
C VAL A 155 2.37 5.62 16.76
N VAL A 156 1.32 4.95 17.23
CA VAL A 156 0.15 5.61 17.84
C VAL A 156 0.55 6.35 19.10
N ALA A 157 1.31 5.72 19.99
CA ALA A 157 1.76 6.36 21.23
C ALA A 157 2.66 7.58 20.93
N PHE A 158 3.54 7.47 19.94
CA PHE A 158 4.40 8.57 19.50
C PHE A 158 3.61 9.73 18.91
N VAL A 159 2.64 9.47 18.02
CA VAL A 159 1.82 10.55 17.44
C VAL A 159 0.96 11.20 18.51
N ARG A 160 0.36 10.39 19.40
CA ARG A 160 -0.49 10.88 20.50
C ARG A 160 0.25 11.84 21.43
N SER A 161 1.50 11.54 21.82
CA SER A 161 2.26 12.41 22.72
C SER A 161 2.47 13.82 22.14
N PHE A 162 2.67 13.93 20.82
CA PHE A 162 2.80 15.23 20.15
C PHE A 162 1.46 15.93 19.95
N ILE A 163 0.36 15.20 19.77
CA ILE A 163 -0.99 15.80 19.77
C ILE A 163 -1.29 16.41 21.14
N GLU A 164 -1.00 15.68 22.23
CA GLU A 164 -1.20 16.16 23.60
C GLU A 164 -0.33 17.39 23.92
N GLU A 165 0.89 17.44 23.40
CA GLU A 165 1.81 18.59 23.57
C GLU A 165 1.40 19.81 22.76
N THR A 166 1.01 19.62 21.50
CA THR A 166 0.84 20.73 20.54
C THR A 166 -0.61 21.21 20.43
N GLY A 167 -1.58 20.36 20.78
CA GLY A 167 -2.99 20.61 20.50
C GLY A 167 -3.33 20.63 19.00
N ILE A 168 -2.46 20.10 18.14
CA ILE A 168 -2.65 20.04 16.68
C ILE A 168 -3.26 18.69 16.32
N TYR A 169 -4.42 18.72 15.66
CA TYR A 169 -5.22 17.54 15.35
C TYR A 169 -5.33 17.22 13.85
N ASP A 170 -4.63 18.00 13.00
CA ASP A 170 -4.50 17.74 11.56
C ASP A 170 -3.12 17.13 11.31
N ILE A 171 -3.08 15.85 10.97
CA ILE A 171 -1.86 15.05 10.97
C ILE A 171 -1.37 14.83 9.54
N VAL A 172 -0.14 15.23 9.24
CA VAL A 172 0.49 15.08 7.93
C VAL A 172 1.57 14.00 7.99
N LEU A 173 1.47 13.00 7.12
CA LEU A 173 2.34 11.82 7.11
C LEU A 173 3.08 11.68 5.78
N ALA A 174 4.40 11.48 5.87
CA ALA A 174 5.28 11.12 4.77
C ALA A 174 6.46 10.28 5.29
N GLY A 175 7.01 9.44 4.44
CA GLY A 175 8.02 8.42 4.76
C GLY A 175 7.51 7.00 4.53
N GLY A 176 8.42 6.09 4.19
CA GLY A 176 8.08 4.73 3.77
C GLY A 176 7.29 3.89 4.78
N ILE A 177 7.35 4.20 6.08
CA ILE A 177 6.50 3.55 7.10
C ILE A 177 5.02 3.77 6.80
N PHE A 178 4.65 4.96 6.32
CA PHE A 178 3.26 5.31 6.04
C PHE A 178 2.75 4.75 4.70
N ALA A 179 3.53 3.88 4.05
CA ALA A 179 2.97 2.94 3.06
C ALA A 179 2.18 1.82 3.75
N ASN A 180 2.36 1.62 5.06
CA ASN A 180 1.59 0.74 5.91
C ASN A 180 0.23 1.40 6.23
N VAL A 181 -0.77 1.03 5.43
CA VAL A 181 -2.12 1.60 5.51
C VAL A 181 -2.84 1.31 6.83
N LYS A 182 -2.47 0.21 7.52
CA LYS A 182 -3.03 -0.13 8.82
C LYS A 182 -2.52 0.82 9.89
N VAL A 183 -1.23 1.15 9.88
CA VAL A 183 -0.68 2.22 10.74
C VAL A 183 -1.40 3.55 10.50
N ASN A 184 -1.69 3.89 9.25
CA ASN A 184 -2.41 5.13 8.93
C ASN A 184 -3.85 5.12 9.46
N GLN A 185 -4.55 3.97 9.41
CA GLN A 185 -5.84 3.80 10.06
C GLN A 185 -5.75 4.06 11.57
N ARG A 186 -4.77 3.43 12.24
CA ARG A 186 -4.58 3.58 13.69
C ARG A 186 -4.27 5.01 14.11
N ILE A 187 -3.58 5.79 13.26
CA ILE A 187 -3.36 7.22 13.49
C ILE A 187 -4.67 8.01 13.34
N ALA A 188 -5.47 7.72 12.31
CA ALA A 188 -6.77 8.37 12.10
C ALA A 188 -7.80 8.06 13.18
N GLU A 189 -7.61 6.96 13.93
CA GLU A 189 -8.43 6.53 15.07
C GLU A 189 -7.97 7.12 16.42
N ILE A 190 -6.88 7.90 16.45
CA ILE A 190 -6.47 8.60 17.68
C ILE A 190 -7.55 9.61 18.04
N GLU A 191 -7.98 9.58 19.31
CA GLU A 191 -8.99 10.51 19.83
C GLU A 191 -8.59 11.97 19.57
N GLY A 192 -9.54 12.74 19.04
CA GLY A 192 -9.34 14.15 18.69
C GLY A 192 -8.76 14.41 17.31
N VAL A 193 -8.15 13.43 16.63
CA VAL A 193 -7.65 13.62 15.25
C VAL A 193 -8.80 14.02 14.33
N ARG A 194 -8.66 15.19 13.69
CA ARG A 194 -9.68 15.75 12.81
C ARG A 194 -9.49 15.27 11.38
N SER A 195 -8.26 15.28 10.90
CA SER A 195 -7.92 14.91 9.54
C SER A 195 -6.52 14.30 9.47
N VAL A 196 -6.34 13.36 8.54
CA VAL A 196 -5.03 12.81 8.20
C VAL A 196 -4.75 13.06 6.73
N PHE A 197 -3.58 13.60 6.42
CA PHE A 197 -3.05 13.67 5.06
C PHE A 197 -1.87 12.71 4.95
N ILE A 198 -1.88 11.85 3.92
CA ILE A 198 -0.72 11.03 3.57
C ILE A 198 -0.30 11.40 2.16
N HIS A 199 0.97 11.78 1.98
CA HIS A 199 1.48 12.09 0.65
C HIS A 199 1.34 10.83 -0.26
N PRO A 200 0.71 10.90 -1.45
CA PRO A 200 0.40 9.71 -2.24
C PRO A 200 1.62 8.84 -2.59
N ASN A 201 2.76 9.47 -2.88
CA ASN A 201 4.05 8.79 -3.03
C ASN A 201 4.90 8.96 -1.76
N MET A 202 4.36 8.51 -0.61
CA MET A 202 4.92 8.74 0.72
C MET A 202 6.36 8.27 0.91
N GLY A 203 6.83 7.30 0.12
CA GLY A 203 8.21 6.81 0.21
C GLY A 203 9.24 7.78 -0.39
N ASP A 204 10.45 7.27 -0.63
CA ASP A 204 11.54 8.09 -1.16
C ASP A 204 11.24 8.65 -2.56
N GLY A 205 10.32 8.04 -3.32
CA GLY A 205 9.83 8.57 -4.59
C GLY A 205 9.14 9.94 -4.49
N GLY A 206 8.64 10.31 -3.31
CA GLY A 206 8.07 11.63 -2.98
C GLY A 206 9.10 12.72 -2.72
N THR A 207 10.36 12.36 -2.48
CA THR A 207 11.38 13.33 -2.02
C THR A 207 11.72 14.38 -3.08
N ALA A 208 11.64 14.03 -4.37
CA ALA A 208 11.82 15.00 -5.45
C ALA A 208 10.77 16.12 -5.37
N THR A 209 9.50 15.76 -5.18
CA THR A 209 8.40 16.74 -4.99
C THR A 209 8.61 17.57 -3.74
N GLY A 210 8.96 16.94 -2.61
CA GLY A 210 9.24 17.65 -1.37
C GLY A 210 10.41 18.63 -1.47
N ALA A 211 11.50 18.24 -2.14
CA ALA A 211 12.67 19.10 -2.36
C ALA A 211 12.33 20.31 -3.23
N THR A 212 11.56 20.12 -4.31
CA THR A 212 11.11 21.23 -5.16
C THR A 212 10.20 22.19 -4.39
N LEU A 213 9.24 21.67 -3.61
CA LEU A 213 8.34 22.51 -2.80
C LEU A 213 9.09 23.28 -1.71
N LEU A 214 10.11 22.67 -1.10
CA LEU A 214 10.96 23.35 -0.11
C LEU A 214 11.71 24.53 -0.73
N VAL A 215 12.42 24.30 -1.84
CA VAL A 215 13.17 25.35 -2.54
C VAL A 215 12.23 26.45 -3.06
N TRP A 216 11.05 26.08 -3.57
CA TRP A 216 10.05 27.04 -4.03
C TRP A 216 9.51 27.88 -2.86
N SER A 217 9.23 27.25 -1.73
CA SER A 217 8.80 27.96 -0.52
C SER A 217 9.87 28.92 -0.01
N GLU A 218 11.14 28.52 -0.01
CA GLU A 218 12.27 29.37 0.38
C GLU A 218 12.37 30.58 -0.57
N HIS A 219 12.30 30.35 -1.87
CA HIS A 219 12.32 31.41 -2.89
C HIS A 219 11.17 32.41 -2.74
N LEU A 220 9.94 31.93 -2.51
CA LEU A 220 8.79 32.80 -2.25
C LEU A 220 8.99 33.66 -1.01
N ASN A 221 9.50 33.06 0.07
CA ASN A 221 9.77 33.76 1.33
C ASN A 221 10.79 34.89 1.15
N GLU A 222 11.85 34.67 0.37
CA GLU A 222 12.85 35.70 0.02
C GLU A 222 12.25 36.92 -0.69
N HIS A 223 11.12 36.72 -1.38
CA HIS A 223 10.41 37.75 -2.13
C HIS A 223 9.15 38.27 -1.40
N GLY A 224 9.04 38.03 -0.08
CA GLY A 224 7.93 38.50 0.73
C GLY A 224 6.59 37.83 0.41
N ARG A 225 6.62 36.61 -0.16
CA ARG A 225 5.45 35.79 -0.50
C ARG A 225 5.46 34.50 0.29
N ILE A 226 4.30 33.89 0.46
CA ILE A 226 4.16 32.56 1.07
C ILE A 226 3.72 31.54 0.02
N LEU A 227 4.08 30.27 0.24
CA LEU A 227 3.53 29.17 -0.53
C LEU A 227 2.07 28.96 -0.11
N GLU A 228 1.14 29.27 -1.00
CA GLU A 228 -0.28 29.03 -0.79
C GLU A 228 -0.57 27.52 -0.82
N PRO A 229 -1.35 26.99 0.13
CA PRO A 229 -1.69 25.57 0.15
C PRO A 229 -2.67 25.24 -0.99
N GLU A 230 -2.37 24.20 -1.75
CA GLU A 230 -3.27 23.62 -2.75
C GLU A 230 -3.62 22.18 -2.41
N THR A 231 -4.88 21.80 -2.67
CA THR A 231 -5.35 20.42 -2.48
C THR A 231 -4.94 19.56 -3.66
N ILE A 232 -4.33 18.39 -3.39
CA ILE A 232 -4.05 17.39 -4.42
C ILE A 232 -5.37 16.69 -4.76
N ASN A 233 -6.06 17.16 -5.79
CA ASN A 233 -7.36 16.60 -6.20
C ASN A 233 -7.24 15.22 -6.87
N ASN A 234 -6.12 14.98 -7.55
CA ASN A 234 -5.78 13.72 -8.19
C ASN A 234 -4.26 13.62 -8.36
N VAL A 235 -3.77 12.44 -8.75
CA VAL A 235 -2.34 12.18 -8.95
C VAL A 235 -2.01 11.77 -10.38
N TYR A 236 -2.83 12.15 -11.37
CA TYR A 236 -2.61 11.76 -12.77
C TYR A 236 -1.55 12.64 -13.45
N TYR A 237 -0.32 12.59 -12.95
CA TYR A 237 0.79 13.44 -13.38
C TYR A 237 1.71 12.78 -14.41
N GLY A 238 1.59 11.47 -14.61
CA GLY A 238 2.36 10.71 -15.59
C GLY A 238 1.93 10.96 -17.03
N PRO A 239 2.51 10.20 -17.98
CA PRO A 239 2.20 10.33 -19.40
C PRO A 239 0.79 9.87 -19.75
N GLU A 240 0.26 10.47 -20.80
CA GLU A 240 -0.94 10.06 -21.53
C GLU A 240 -0.55 9.77 -22.98
N PHE A 241 -1.35 8.95 -23.65
CA PHE A 241 -1.10 8.53 -25.03
C PHE A 241 -2.32 8.85 -25.87
N SER A 242 -2.09 9.49 -27.01
CA SER A 242 -3.12 9.81 -27.97
C SER A 242 -3.69 8.55 -28.65
N GLU A 243 -4.89 8.68 -29.22
CA GLU A 243 -5.51 7.59 -29.98
C GLU A 243 -4.60 7.06 -31.10
N SER A 244 -3.86 7.94 -31.79
CA SER A 244 -2.95 7.54 -32.88
C SER A 244 -1.74 6.75 -32.38
N GLU A 245 -1.19 7.09 -31.21
CA GLU A 245 -0.12 6.32 -30.57
C GLU A 245 -0.61 4.94 -30.13
N ILE A 246 -1.82 4.86 -29.58
CA ILE A 246 -2.48 3.61 -29.21
C ILE A 246 -2.68 2.74 -30.47
N GLN A 247 -3.27 3.28 -31.54
CA GLN A 247 -3.46 2.57 -32.81
C GLN A 247 -2.14 2.05 -33.38
N LYS A 248 -1.08 2.88 -33.37
CA LYS A 248 0.24 2.47 -33.84
C LYS A 248 0.82 1.31 -33.02
N ALA A 249 0.56 1.26 -31.71
CA ALA A 249 0.96 0.13 -30.88
C ALA A 249 0.13 -1.13 -31.20
N LEU A 250 -1.19 -0.97 -31.39
CA LEU A 250 -2.10 -2.07 -31.72
C LEU A 250 -1.74 -2.79 -33.02
N LEU A 251 -1.29 -2.06 -34.04
CA LEU A 251 -0.88 -2.63 -35.34
C LEU A 251 0.27 -3.65 -35.26
N LYS A 252 0.99 -3.71 -34.12
CA LYS A 252 2.08 -4.66 -33.91
C LYS A 252 1.62 -6.05 -33.47
N TYR A 253 0.36 -6.18 -33.05
CA TYR A 253 -0.18 -7.40 -32.44
C TYR A 253 -1.35 -7.95 -33.27
N SER A 254 -1.49 -9.28 -33.28
CA SER A 254 -2.64 -9.97 -33.88
C SER A 254 -3.77 -10.10 -32.85
N PHE A 255 -4.44 -8.99 -32.57
CA PHE A 255 -5.58 -8.93 -31.67
C PHE A 255 -6.86 -8.53 -32.40
N VAL A 256 -8.00 -8.95 -31.84
CA VAL A 256 -9.29 -8.41 -32.23
C VAL A 256 -9.47 -7.07 -31.52
N MET A 257 -9.82 -6.04 -32.28
CA MET A 257 -10.05 -4.69 -31.79
C MET A 257 -11.46 -4.23 -32.18
N ARG A 258 -12.17 -3.64 -31.22
CA ARG A 258 -13.45 -2.96 -31.43
C ARG A 258 -13.36 -1.53 -30.88
N ARG A 259 -13.73 -0.53 -31.68
CA ARG A 259 -13.98 0.82 -31.16
C ARG A 259 -15.31 0.80 -30.41
N SER A 260 -15.31 1.29 -29.18
CA SER A 260 -16.55 1.42 -28.39
C SER A 260 -17.21 2.79 -28.65
N GLU A 261 -18.53 2.80 -28.70
CA GLU A 261 -19.33 4.03 -28.68
C GLU A 261 -19.47 4.60 -27.26
N ASP A 262 -19.41 3.74 -26.25
CA ASP A 262 -19.47 4.07 -24.83
C ASP A 262 -18.52 3.15 -24.05
N ILE A 263 -17.24 3.53 -24.01
CA ILE A 263 -16.18 2.68 -23.47
C ILE A 263 -16.39 2.42 -21.98
N GLU A 264 -16.96 3.37 -21.24
CA GLU A 264 -17.23 3.20 -19.82
C GLU A 264 -18.33 2.16 -19.57
N ALA A 265 -19.44 2.23 -20.31
CA ALA A 265 -20.54 1.29 -20.18
C ALA A 265 -20.15 -0.14 -20.62
N ASP A 266 -19.37 -0.26 -21.70
CA ASP A 266 -18.83 -1.54 -22.18
C ASP A 266 -17.84 -2.15 -21.17
N THR A 267 -16.94 -1.32 -20.62
CA THR A 267 -15.98 -1.77 -19.60
C THR A 267 -16.71 -2.28 -18.36
N ALA A 268 -17.70 -1.54 -17.88
CA ALA A 268 -18.53 -1.96 -16.75
C ALA A 268 -19.29 -3.26 -17.04
N GLU A 269 -19.81 -3.46 -18.26
CA GLU A 269 -20.44 -4.71 -18.66
C GLU A 269 -19.47 -5.89 -18.59
N LEU A 270 -18.27 -5.73 -19.13
CA LEU A 270 -17.25 -6.78 -19.13
C LEU A 270 -16.85 -7.18 -17.71
N VAL A 271 -16.69 -6.22 -16.81
CA VAL A 271 -16.45 -6.50 -15.39
C VAL A 271 -17.66 -7.22 -14.77
N ALA A 272 -18.89 -6.78 -15.02
CA ALA A 272 -20.10 -7.44 -14.52
C ALA A 272 -20.28 -8.89 -15.04
N ARG A 273 -19.79 -9.17 -16.25
CA ARG A 273 -19.65 -10.51 -16.83
C ARG A 273 -18.45 -11.31 -16.29
N LYS A 274 -17.87 -10.86 -15.17
CA LYS A 274 -16.73 -11.49 -14.49
C LYS A 274 -15.47 -11.60 -15.34
N LYS A 275 -15.31 -10.77 -16.39
CA LYS A 275 -14.05 -10.68 -17.14
C LYS A 275 -13.03 -9.87 -16.33
N ILE A 276 -11.77 -10.25 -16.43
CA ILE A 276 -10.64 -9.47 -15.92
C ILE A 276 -10.29 -8.42 -16.96
N VAL A 277 -10.61 -7.15 -16.67
CA VAL A 277 -10.45 -6.05 -17.61
C VAL A 277 -9.20 -5.24 -17.27
N GLY A 278 -8.24 -5.17 -18.18
CA GLY A 278 -7.16 -4.20 -18.10
C GLY A 278 -7.67 -2.84 -18.56
N ARG A 279 -7.56 -1.81 -17.73
CA ARG A 279 -7.85 -0.42 -18.09
C ARG A 279 -6.54 0.35 -18.30
N PHE A 280 -6.42 0.93 -19.48
CA PHE A 280 -5.33 1.83 -19.88
C PHE A 280 -5.93 3.08 -20.50
N ASP A 281 -6.01 4.17 -19.75
CA ASP A 281 -6.65 5.39 -20.24
C ASP A 281 -6.17 6.62 -19.47
N GLY A 282 -6.20 7.79 -20.12
CA GLY A 282 -5.75 9.05 -19.55
C GLY A 282 -4.29 9.05 -19.06
N ARG A 283 -3.96 10.07 -18.26
CA ARG A 283 -2.64 10.24 -17.64
C ARG A 283 -2.38 9.20 -16.55
N MET A 284 -1.18 8.63 -16.53
CA MET A 284 -0.76 7.67 -15.52
C MET A 284 -0.70 8.28 -14.11
N GLU A 285 -1.05 7.47 -13.12
CA GLU A 285 -0.97 7.78 -11.69
C GLU A 285 0.47 8.01 -11.21
N TYR A 286 0.64 8.96 -10.30
CA TYR A 286 1.86 9.20 -9.55
C TYR A 286 1.83 8.44 -8.23
N GLY A 287 2.89 7.66 -7.97
CA GLY A 287 3.05 6.85 -6.77
C GLY A 287 2.89 5.35 -7.03
N PRO A 288 2.85 4.54 -5.95
CA PRO A 288 2.94 3.09 -6.06
C PRO A 288 1.59 2.39 -6.29
N ARG A 289 0.48 3.13 -6.40
CA ARG A 289 -0.88 2.59 -6.48
C ARG A 289 -1.47 2.87 -7.86
N ALA A 290 -2.10 1.85 -8.45
CA ALA A 290 -3.00 2.06 -9.57
C ALA A 290 -4.33 2.60 -9.04
N LEU A 291 -4.79 3.71 -9.62
CA LEU A 291 -5.93 4.50 -9.17
C LEU A 291 -6.90 4.75 -10.34
N GLY A 292 -7.12 3.72 -11.15
CA GLY A 292 -8.15 3.69 -12.20
C GLY A 292 -7.65 3.90 -13.63
N ASN A 293 -6.42 4.36 -13.87
CA ASN A 293 -5.92 4.65 -15.23
C ASN A 293 -4.96 3.60 -15.76
N ARG A 294 -4.22 2.91 -14.89
CA ARG A 294 -3.38 1.74 -15.22
C ARG A 294 -3.73 0.57 -14.29
N SER A 295 -4.96 0.09 -14.41
CA SER A 295 -5.60 -0.79 -13.42
C SER A 295 -6.13 -2.09 -14.04
N ILE A 296 -6.12 -3.17 -13.27
CA ILE A 296 -6.90 -4.38 -13.57
C ILE A 296 -8.18 -4.27 -12.75
N LEU A 297 -9.31 -4.35 -13.44
CA LEU A 297 -10.65 -4.28 -12.88
C LEU A 297 -11.26 -5.67 -12.88
N ALA A 298 -11.88 -6.03 -11.77
CA ALA A 298 -12.58 -7.29 -11.64
C ALA A 298 -13.82 -7.16 -10.76
N ASP A 299 -14.69 -8.13 -10.87
CA ASP A 299 -15.87 -8.22 -10.03
C ASP A 299 -15.48 -8.66 -8.60
N PRO A 300 -16.12 -8.09 -7.55
CA PRO A 300 -15.72 -8.33 -6.16
C PRO A 300 -16.47 -9.49 -5.47
N THR A 301 -17.37 -10.21 -6.15
CA THR A 301 -18.26 -11.18 -5.50
C THR A 301 -17.68 -12.58 -5.36
N ASP A 302 -16.60 -12.90 -6.06
CA ASP A 302 -15.93 -14.20 -5.95
C ASP A 302 -14.95 -14.20 -4.77
N PRO A 303 -15.19 -14.96 -3.69
CA PRO A 303 -14.27 -15.00 -2.54
C PRO A 303 -12.91 -15.62 -2.87
N THR A 304 -12.80 -16.39 -3.96
CA THR A 304 -11.57 -17.08 -4.35
C THR A 304 -10.68 -16.26 -5.30
N ILE A 305 -11.14 -15.08 -5.74
CA ILE A 305 -10.42 -14.25 -6.72
C ILE A 305 -9.02 -13.85 -6.28
N ASN A 306 -8.82 -13.61 -4.99
CA ASN A 306 -7.51 -13.28 -4.46
C ASN A 306 -6.50 -14.41 -4.69
N ASP A 307 -6.93 -15.68 -4.68
CA ASP A 307 -6.04 -16.82 -4.90
C ASP A 307 -5.75 -16.98 -6.40
N TRP A 308 -6.79 -17.20 -7.20
CA TRP A 308 -6.60 -17.56 -8.61
C TRP A 308 -6.09 -16.39 -9.46
N LEU A 309 -6.45 -15.14 -9.15
CA LEU A 309 -5.97 -13.99 -9.91
C LEU A 309 -4.52 -13.67 -9.54
N ASN A 310 -4.12 -13.83 -8.28
CA ASN A 310 -2.70 -13.72 -7.93
C ASN A 310 -1.88 -14.83 -8.60
N ASP A 311 -2.37 -16.07 -8.65
CA ASP A 311 -1.72 -17.16 -9.38
C ASP A 311 -1.59 -16.84 -10.89
N ARG A 312 -2.67 -16.35 -11.52
CA ARG A 312 -2.68 -15.88 -12.91
C ARG A 312 -1.62 -14.80 -13.16
N LEU A 313 -1.50 -13.85 -12.24
CA LEU A 313 -0.54 -12.74 -12.30
C LEU A 313 0.86 -13.13 -11.79
N LYS A 314 1.05 -14.38 -11.36
CA LYS A 314 2.26 -14.95 -10.74
C LYS A 314 2.71 -14.23 -9.48
N ARG A 315 1.78 -13.61 -8.75
CA ARG A 315 2.05 -12.79 -7.58
C ARG A 315 2.03 -13.64 -6.32
N THR A 316 2.93 -13.30 -5.39
CA THR A 316 3.01 -13.90 -4.05
C THR A 316 2.43 -12.95 -2.99
N GLU A 317 1.33 -12.28 -3.32
CA GLU A 317 0.63 -11.35 -2.43
C GLU A 317 -0.34 -12.11 -1.54
N PHE A 318 -0.35 -11.79 -0.25
CA PHE A 318 -1.30 -12.32 0.73
C PHE A 318 -2.44 -11.33 1.01
N MET A 319 -2.29 -10.09 0.55
CA MET A 319 -3.27 -9.04 0.71
C MET A 319 -4.37 -9.21 -0.33
N PRO A 320 -5.64 -9.11 0.06
CA PRO A 320 -6.73 -8.95 -0.88
C PRO A 320 -6.57 -7.71 -1.75
N PHE A 321 -7.22 -7.73 -2.91
CA PHE A 321 -7.23 -6.56 -3.79
C PHE A 321 -7.97 -5.39 -3.14
N ALA A 322 -7.66 -4.17 -3.59
CA ALA A 322 -8.30 -2.98 -3.08
C ALA A 322 -9.63 -2.74 -3.80
N PRO A 323 -10.65 -2.20 -3.13
CA PRO A 323 -11.85 -1.72 -3.81
C PRO A 323 -11.63 -0.33 -4.41
N SER A 324 -12.13 -0.11 -5.62
CA SER A 324 -12.50 1.24 -6.07
C SER A 324 -13.98 1.45 -5.81
N VAL A 325 -14.34 2.56 -5.15
CA VAL A 325 -15.66 2.81 -4.58
C VAL A 325 -16.19 4.17 -5.04
N LEU A 326 -17.49 4.26 -5.34
CA LEU A 326 -18.17 5.53 -5.55
C LEU A 326 -18.08 6.43 -4.31
N TYR A 327 -17.76 7.71 -4.53
CA TYR A 327 -17.66 8.70 -3.46
C TYR A 327 -18.88 8.74 -2.55
N GLU A 328 -20.08 8.77 -3.14
CA GLU A 328 -21.33 8.84 -2.38
C GLU A 328 -21.62 7.59 -1.52
N ALA A 329 -21.03 6.44 -1.85
CA ALA A 329 -21.28 5.19 -1.14
C ALA A 329 -20.33 5.00 0.05
N ALA A 330 -19.09 5.51 -0.04
CA ALA A 330 -18.03 5.23 0.94
C ALA A 330 -18.43 5.40 2.42
N PRO A 331 -19.17 6.45 2.84
CA PRO A 331 -19.58 6.61 4.25
C PRO A 331 -20.50 5.49 4.77
N THR A 332 -21.19 4.76 3.90
CA THR A 332 -22.07 3.64 4.28
C THR A 332 -21.32 2.30 4.36
N LEU A 333 -20.15 2.20 3.72
CA LEU A 333 -19.35 0.98 3.66
C LEU A 333 -18.36 0.88 4.83
N TYR A 334 -17.85 2.03 5.28
CA TYR A 334 -16.71 2.11 6.20
C TYR A 334 -17.05 2.76 7.52
N LYS A 335 -16.58 2.16 8.61
CA LYS A 335 -16.68 2.73 9.96
C LYS A 335 -15.65 3.84 10.13
N ASN A 336 -16.00 4.86 10.92
CA ASN A 336 -15.10 5.99 11.26
C ASN A 336 -14.47 6.65 10.03
N TYR A 337 -15.23 6.79 8.94
CA TYR A 337 -14.72 7.21 7.63
C TYR A 337 -14.12 8.64 7.62
N SER A 338 -14.71 9.57 8.36
CA SER A 338 -14.48 11.01 8.19
C SER A 338 -13.03 11.47 8.36
N SER A 339 -12.30 10.98 9.37
CA SER A 339 -10.90 11.41 9.61
C SER A 339 -9.93 10.89 8.55
N GLY A 340 -10.29 9.79 7.88
CA GLY A 340 -9.52 9.13 6.82
C GLY A 340 -10.04 9.38 5.40
N GLU A 341 -11.05 10.22 5.22
CA GLU A 341 -11.72 10.39 3.93
C GLU A 341 -10.70 10.78 2.83
N TYR A 342 -9.91 11.82 3.05
CA TYR A 342 -8.95 12.31 2.05
C TYR A 342 -7.92 11.25 1.60
N PRO A 343 -7.21 10.54 2.51
CA PRO A 343 -6.27 9.51 2.09
C PRO A 343 -6.93 8.30 1.43
N SER A 344 -8.24 8.09 1.62
CA SER A 344 -9.00 7.07 0.90
C SER A 344 -9.04 7.31 -0.62
N TYR A 345 -8.80 8.54 -1.10
CA TYR A 345 -8.75 8.80 -2.55
C TYR A 345 -7.52 8.18 -3.23
N PHE A 346 -6.49 7.84 -2.45
CA PHE A 346 -5.18 7.38 -2.95
C PHE A 346 -4.82 5.98 -2.49
N MET A 347 -5.75 5.24 -1.87
CA MET A 347 -5.53 3.95 -1.24
C MET A 347 -4.36 3.95 -0.23
N THR A 348 -4.23 5.03 0.54
CA THR A 348 -3.17 5.18 1.55
C THR A 348 -3.66 4.92 2.97
N ILE A 349 -4.91 4.50 3.16
CA ILE A 349 -5.48 4.17 4.48
C ILE A 349 -6.41 2.95 4.38
N THR A 350 -6.60 2.25 5.49
CA THR A 350 -7.63 1.21 5.63
C THR A 350 -8.77 1.67 6.53
N PHE A 351 -9.92 1.01 6.41
CA PHE A 351 -11.05 1.16 7.32
C PHE A 351 -11.61 -0.19 7.68
N ASP A 352 -12.23 -0.28 8.86
CA ASP A 352 -13.10 -1.40 9.18
C ASP A 352 -14.37 -1.33 8.31
N VAL A 353 -14.71 -2.46 7.70
CA VAL A 353 -15.85 -2.58 6.79
C VAL A 353 -17.10 -2.97 7.58
N HIS A 354 -18.26 -2.39 7.22
CA HIS A 354 -19.54 -2.86 7.74
C HIS A 354 -19.80 -4.29 7.27
N ARG A 355 -20.30 -5.15 8.18
CA ARG A 355 -20.42 -6.61 7.96
C ARG A 355 -21.17 -6.97 6.67
N GLU A 356 -22.24 -6.26 6.36
CA GLU A 356 -23.03 -6.49 5.14
C GLU A 356 -22.18 -6.38 3.86
N TRP A 357 -21.18 -5.51 3.85
CA TRP A 357 -20.32 -5.29 2.69
C TRP A 357 -19.18 -6.29 2.61
N VAL A 358 -18.71 -6.81 3.76
CA VAL A 358 -17.81 -7.97 3.80
C VAL A 358 -18.46 -9.17 3.12
N GLU A 359 -19.76 -9.40 3.35
CA GLU A 359 -20.51 -10.52 2.77
C GLU A 359 -20.83 -10.31 1.27
N ARG A 360 -21.10 -9.07 0.85
CA ARG A 360 -21.45 -8.75 -0.56
C ARG A 360 -20.26 -8.60 -1.50
N ALA A 361 -19.08 -8.26 -0.97
CA ALA A 361 -17.88 -7.93 -1.75
C ALA A 361 -16.62 -8.56 -1.13
N GLN A 362 -16.64 -9.88 -1.01
CA GLN A 362 -15.61 -10.66 -0.30
C GLN A 362 -14.21 -10.49 -0.87
N ALA A 363 -14.08 -10.21 -2.17
CA ALA A 363 -12.78 -10.05 -2.82
C ALA A 363 -11.94 -8.87 -2.30
N VAL A 364 -12.61 -7.84 -1.78
CA VAL A 364 -11.99 -6.54 -1.44
C VAL A 364 -11.93 -6.27 0.06
N ALA A 365 -12.45 -7.20 0.87
CA ALA A 365 -12.33 -7.20 2.31
C ALA A 365 -11.14 -8.08 2.74
N HIS A 366 -10.32 -7.55 3.62
CA HIS A 366 -9.26 -8.25 4.31
C HIS A 366 -9.81 -9.27 5.30
N VAL A 367 -9.01 -10.27 5.64
CA VAL A 367 -9.36 -11.32 6.61
C VAL A 367 -9.66 -10.73 8.00
N ASP A 368 -9.04 -9.60 8.34
CA ASP A 368 -9.31 -8.85 9.59
C ASP A 368 -10.55 -7.94 9.51
N GLY A 369 -11.33 -8.00 8.42
CA GLY A 369 -12.53 -7.20 8.21
C GLY A 369 -12.26 -5.75 7.78
N THR A 370 -11.04 -5.42 7.39
CA THR A 370 -10.69 -4.08 6.87
C THR A 370 -10.70 -4.03 5.33
N ALA A 371 -10.69 -2.85 4.74
CA ALA A 371 -10.41 -2.67 3.32
C ALA A 371 -9.58 -1.42 3.09
N ARG A 372 -8.82 -1.39 1.99
CA ARG A 372 -7.97 -0.27 1.56
C ARG A 372 -8.55 0.40 0.31
N PRO A 373 -9.59 1.24 0.44
CA PRO A 373 -10.31 1.76 -0.72
C PRO A 373 -9.52 2.80 -1.53
N GLN A 374 -9.84 2.87 -2.81
CA GLN A 374 -9.81 4.10 -3.59
C GLN A 374 -11.23 4.64 -3.65
N VAL A 375 -11.51 5.76 -2.99
CA VAL A 375 -12.77 6.47 -3.15
C VAL A 375 -12.67 7.41 -4.34
N VAL A 376 -13.56 7.25 -5.32
CA VAL A 376 -13.51 7.92 -6.62
C VAL A 376 -14.55 9.01 -6.70
N LYS A 377 -14.08 10.26 -6.86
CA LYS A 377 -14.91 11.42 -7.18
C LYS A 377 -14.98 11.62 -8.69
N GLU A 378 -16.14 12.01 -9.19
CA GLU A 378 -16.32 12.40 -10.60
C GLU A 378 -15.34 13.51 -11.00
N SER A 379 -15.16 14.53 -10.15
CA SER A 379 -14.24 15.64 -10.40
C SER A 379 -12.76 15.23 -10.49
N ALA A 380 -12.38 14.08 -9.92
CA ALA A 380 -11.01 13.59 -9.95
C ALA A 380 -10.75 12.74 -11.21
N ASN A 381 -11.71 11.88 -11.60
CA ASN A 381 -11.62 11.04 -12.79
C ASN A 381 -13.03 10.73 -13.33
N PRO A 382 -13.57 11.56 -14.25
CA PRO A 382 -14.94 11.40 -14.74
C PRO A 382 -15.18 10.05 -15.44
N SER A 383 -14.23 9.60 -16.27
CA SER A 383 -14.34 8.32 -16.99
C SER A 383 -14.36 7.14 -16.03
N TYR A 384 -13.44 7.10 -15.06
CA TYR A 384 -13.39 5.99 -14.10
C TYR A 384 -14.58 6.00 -13.13
N TYR A 385 -15.03 7.19 -12.72
CA TYR A 385 -16.27 7.34 -11.96
C TYR A 385 -17.49 6.80 -12.73
N ARG A 386 -17.59 7.11 -14.03
CA ARG A 386 -18.67 6.61 -14.88
C ARG A 386 -18.64 5.09 -15.03
N ILE A 387 -17.47 4.46 -15.14
CA ILE A 387 -17.35 2.99 -15.11
C ILE A 387 -17.96 2.42 -13.82
N LEU A 388 -17.66 3.02 -12.66
CA LEU A 388 -18.24 2.59 -11.38
C LEU A 388 -19.77 2.78 -11.35
N LYS A 389 -20.29 3.91 -11.86
CA LYS A 389 -21.75 4.13 -11.95
C LYS A 389 -22.44 3.14 -12.88
N GLU A 390 -21.86 2.84 -14.04
CA GLU A 390 -22.42 1.85 -14.96
C GLU A 390 -22.34 0.44 -14.39
N TYR A 391 -21.28 0.13 -13.63
CA TYR A 391 -21.16 -1.15 -12.94
C TYR A 391 -22.19 -1.28 -11.81
N GLU A 392 -22.40 -0.21 -11.02
CA GLU A 392 -23.44 -0.14 -9.99
C GLU A 392 -24.83 -0.34 -10.58
N LYS A 393 -25.16 0.32 -11.69
CA LYS A 393 -26.45 0.13 -12.38
C LYS A 393 -26.71 -1.31 -12.78
N ARG A 394 -25.66 -2.05 -13.15
CA ARG A 394 -25.74 -3.44 -13.64
C ARG A 394 -25.76 -4.48 -12.52
N THR A 395 -25.10 -4.21 -11.40
CA THR A 395 -24.85 -5.21 -10.36
C THR A 395 -25.47 -4.87 -9.00
N GLY A 396 -25.85 -3.60 -8.79
CA GLY A 396 -26.25 -3.07 -7.49
C GLY A 396 -25.09 -2.90 -6.50
N LEU A 397 -23.83 -3.04 -6.95
CA LEU A 397 -22.64 -2.86 -6.13
C LEU A 397 -21.96 -1.53 -6.45
N PRO A 398 -21.74 -0.64 -5.47
CA PRO A 398 -21.14 0.68 -5.68
C PRO A 398 -19.61 0.64 -5.76
N LEU A 399 -19.03 -0.55 -5.98
CA LEU A 399 -17.60 -0.80 -5.93
C LEU A 399 -17.22 -1.98 -6.82
N LEU A 400 -15.96 -2.02 -7.24
CA LEU A 400 -15.34 -3.16 -7.91
C LEU A 400 -13.90 -3.37 -7.42
N VAL A 401 -13.29 -4.50 -7.79
CA VAL A 401 -11.88 -4.77 -7.52
C VAL A 401 -11.01 -3.88 -8.40
N ASN A 402 -10.03 -3.21 -7.79
CA ASN A 402 -8.94 -2.53 -8.48
C ASN A 402 -7.59 -3.04 -7.97
N THR A 403 -6.77 -3.54 -8.89
CA THR A 403 -5.37 -3.85 -8.62
C THR A 403 -4.44 -3.25 -9.67
N SER A 404 -3.16 -3.11 -9.30
CA SER A 404 -2.10 -2.69 -10.23
C SER A 404 -2.11 -3.50 -11.53
N PHE A 405 -1.99 -2.80 -12.66
CA PHE A 405 -1.85 -3.45 -13.95
C PHE A 405 -0.39 -3.76 -14.25
N ASN A 406 0.05 -4.96 -13.84
CA ASN A 406 1.40 -5.48 -14.02
C ASN A 406 1.46 -6.98 -13.72
N MET A 407 2.46 -7.67 -14.26
CA MET A 407 2.86 -9.01 -13.79
C MET A 407 3.72 -8.90 -12.53
N HIS A 408 3.95 -10.05 -11.87
CA HIS A 408 4.86 -10.12 -10.73
C HIS A 408 6.26 -9.57 -11.05
N GLU A 409 6.76 -8.71 -10.16
CA GLU A 409 8.05 -8.02 -10.24
C GLU A 409 8.24 -7.01 -11.38
N GLU A 410 7.19 -6.70 -12.16
CA GLU A 410 7.20 -5.61 -13.14
C GLU A 410 6.60 -4.32 -12.54
N PRO A 411 7.03 -3.12 -12.97
CA PRO A 411 6.31 -1.88 -12.68
C PRO A 411 4.89 -1.89 -13.26
N ILE A 412 4.02 -0.99 -12.78
CA ILE A 412 2.72 -0.69 -13.41
C ILE A 412 2.97 -0.33 -14.89
N VAL A 413 2.15 -0.88 -15.79
CA VAL A 413 2.25 -0.60 -17.23
C VAL A 413 2.22 0.90 -17.50
N CYS A 414 3.16 1.40 -18.29
CA CYS A 414 3.29 2.82 -18.58
C CYS A 414 2.80 3.13 -19.99
N THR A 415 3.30 2.40 -20.99
CA THR A 415 3.04 2.61 -22.42
C THR A 415 1.94 1.68 -22.96
N PRO A 416 1.32 2.01 -24.11
CA PRO A 416 0.36 1.11 -24.77
C PRO A 416 0.97 -0.28 -25.05
N ASP A 417 2.25 -0.34 -25.40
CA ASP A 417 2.96 -1.60 -25.66
C ASP A 417 3.05 -2.45 -24.37
N ASP A 418 3.29 -1.83 -23.21
CA ASP A 418 3.31 -2.54 -21.92
C ASP A 418 1.96 -3.19 -21.60
N ALA A 419 0.85 -2.47 -21.86
CA ALA A 419 -0.50 -2.98 -21.66
C ALA A 419 -0.84 -4.11 -22.65
N LEU A 420 -0.43 -3.98 -23.91
CA LEU A 420 -0.65 -5.00 -24.94
C LEU A 420 0.15 -6.28 -24.69
N ARG A 421 1.42 -6.17 -24.27
CA ARG A 421 2.21 -7.33 -23.82
C ARG A 421 1.56 -8.03 -22.63
N SER A 422 0.91 -7.28 -21.73
CA SER A 422 0.18 -7.86 -20.60
C SER A 422 -1.05 -8.65 -21.07
N LEU A 423 -1.83 -8.12 -22.02
CA LEU A 423 -2.90 -8.87 -22.67
C LEU A 423 -2.35 -10.13 -23.37
N GLU A 424 -1.25 -10.02 -24.11
CA GLU A 424 -0.59 -11.14 -24.80
C GLU A 424 -0.17 -12.26 -23.84
N ARG A 425 0.33 -11.89 -22.66
CA ARG A 425 0.71 -12.85 -21.61
C ARG A 425 -0.48 -13.42 -20.85
N GLY A 426 -1.71 -12.99 -21.16
CA GLY A 426 -2.93 -13.45 -20.51
C GLY A 426 -3.15 -12.84 -19.13
N CYS A 427 -2.55 -11.68 -18.82
CA CYS A 427 -2.77 -11.00 -17.53
C CYS A 427 -4.23 -10.57 -17.33
N VAL A 428 -4.88 -10.20 -18.44
CA VAL A 428 -6.28 -9.75 -18.50
C VAL A 428 -6.98 -10.48 -19.64
N ASP A 429 -8.30 -10.58 -19.58
CA ASP A 429 -9.11 -11.21 -20.63
C ASP A 429 -9.35 -10.24 -21.79
N VAL A 430 -9.50 -8.96 -21.45
CA VAL A 430 -9.79 -7.88 -22.37
C VAL A 430 -9.11 -6.61 -21.87
N LEU A 431 -8.62 -5.81 -22.81
CA LEU A 431 -8.00 -4.52 -22.57
C LEU A 431 -8.94 -3.41 -23.05
N SER A 432 -9.39 -2.57 -22.14
CA SER A 432 -9.98 -1.27 -22.43
C SER A 432 -8.86 -0.24 -22.53
N ILE A 433 -8.50 0.17 -23.75
CA ILE A 433 -7.40 1.09 -24.03
C ILE A 433 -7.84 2.28 -24.90
N GLY A 434 -7.86 3.47 -24.30
CA GLY A 434 -8.49 4.64 -24.93
C GLY A 434 -9.93 4.31 -25.37
N PRO A 435 -10.33 4.59 -26.63
CA PRO A 435 -11.67 4.26 -27.13
C PRO A 435 -11.83 2.81 -27.63
N PHE A 436 -10.84 1.93 -27.41
CA PHE A 436 -10.82 0.58 -27.96
C PHE A 436 -10.95 -0.50 -26.89
N LEU A 437 -11.66 -1.56 -27.25
CA LEU A 437 -11.64 -2.84 -26.57
C LEU A 437 -10.83 -3.82 -27.40
N VAL A 438 -9.90 -4.52 -26.75
CA VAL A 438 -8.90 -5.35 -27.41
C VAL A 438 -8.79 -6.69 -26.69
N TRP A 439 -8.81 -7.79 -27.44
CA TRP A 439 -8.69 -9.14 -26.89
C TRP A 439 -8.05 -10.10 -27.90
N LYS A 440 -7.66 -11.29 -27.46
CA LYS A 440 -7.03 -12.31 -28.32
C LYS A 440 -8.02 -12.95 -29.29
N GLU A 441 -7.54 -13.31 -30.48
CA GLU A 441 -8.31 -14.10 -31.44
C GLU A 441 -8.81 -15.42 -30.81
N GLY A 442 -9.99 -15.88 -31.25
CA GLY A 442 -10.61 -17.12 -30.76
C GLY A 442 -11.38 -16.99 -29.43
N GLY A 443 -11.30 -15.84 -28.74
CA GLY A 443 -12.19 -15.47 -27.64
C GLY A 443 -13.11 -14.33 -28.05
N ASN A 444 -14.37 -14.31 -27.60
CA ASN A 444 -15.19 -13.11 -27.64
C ASN A 444 -15.63 -12.81 -26.20
N PRO A 445 -15.16 -11.71 -25.58
CA PRO A 445 -15.42 -11.46 -24.17
C PRO A 445 -16.89 -11.07 -23.88
N PHE A 446 -17.69 -10.81 -24.91
CA PHE A 446 -19.13 -10.52 -24.80
C PHE A 446 -20.02 -11.76 -24.88
N ILE A 447 -19.45 -12.92 -25.19
CA ILE A 447 -20.17 -14.19 -25.28
C ILE A 447 -19.66 -15.07 -24.13
N ASP A 448 -20.59 -15.64 -23.37
CA ASP A 448 -20.23 -16.64 -22.36
C ASP A 448 -19.73 -17.90 -23.10
N GLN A 449 -18.52 -18.33 -22.78
CA GLN A 449 -17.91 -19.52 -23.39
C GLN A 449 -18.32 -20.79 -22.66
#